data_AF-A0A2W4RC29-F1
#
_entry.id   AF-A0A2W4RC29-F1
#
_cell.length_a   1.000
_cell.length_b   1.000
_cell.length_c   1.000
_cell.angle_alpha   90.00
_cell.angle_beta   90.00
_cell.angle_gamma   90.00
#
_symmetry.space_group_name_H-M   'P 1'
#
loop_
_entity.id
_entity.type
_entity.pdbx_description
1 polymer ?
#
loop_
_entity_poly.entity_id
_entity_poly.type
_entity_poly.pdbx_seq_one_letter_code
_entity_poly.pdbx_strand_id
1 'polypeptide(L)'
;MAKTIDETSSSTSLLDFAGLLALATALDYATGWIYAYHYFANFQLGILSLDIPAEYYLMYGFLVFRDWWFLALPLLAVALLVPYLSRQAWWKRYLTNVLSGINRGIPLFALLLCLLGLVFVLGESTANRDYRQQRTDDFPNYPRARVWLKSGNSEDAVYKALSMQLPLGCYRLLLQSADKLYLFLPPAHQPPARLAVVEVALGEVAALRILPQYGSCEG
;
A
#
# COMPACT_ATOMS: atom_id res chain seq x y z
N MET A 1 39.44 34.79 -14.99
CA MET A 1 38.46 33.84 -15.55
C MET A 1 38.34 32.62 -14.62
N ALA A 2 37.59 32.72 -13.53
CA ALA A 2 37.45 31.64 -12.54
C ALA A 2 35.99 31.47 -12.06
N LYS A 3 35.00 31.79 -12.91
CA LYS A 3 33.59 31.82 -12.54
C LYS A 3 32.73 30.70 -13.17
N THR A 4 33.31 29.86 -14.02
CA THR A 4 32.55 28.88 -14.82
C THR A 4 32.58 27.45 -14.28
N ILE A 5 33.43 27.14 -13.30
CA ILE A 5 33.57 25.77 -12.76
C ILE A 5 32.53 25.47 -11.65
N ASP A 6 32.07 26.49 -10.92
CA ASP A 6 31.08 26.31 -9.84
C ASP A 6 29.64 26.04 -10.37
N GLU A 7 29.24 26.67 -11.48
CA GLU A 7 27.88 26.53 -12.01
C GLU A 7 27.61 25.12 -12.56
N THR A 8 28.61 24.48 -13.18
CA THR A 8 28.44 23.15 -13.78
C THR A 8 28.43 22.03 -12.73
N SER A 9 29.18 22.20 -11.64
CA SER A 9 29.17 21.27 -10.50
C SER A 9 27.83 21.33 -9.75
N SER A 10 27.33 22.55 -9.52
CA SER A 10 26.04 22.79 -8.85
C SER A 10 24.85 22.21 -9.62
N SER A 11 24.80 22.40 -10.94
CA SER A 11 23.70 21.89 -11.77
C SER A 11 23.65 20.36 -11.83
N THR A 12 24.82 19.70 -11.83
CA THR A 12 24.90 18.23 -11.86
C THR A 12 24.41 17.64 -10.54
N SER A 13 24.82 18.21 -9.41
CA SER A 13 24.37 17.76 -8.09
C SER A 13 22.87 17.94 -7.85
N LEU A 14 22.26 18.98 -8.41
CA LEU A 14 20.82 19.22 -8.30
C LEU A 14 20.00 18.23 -9.14
N LEU A 15 20.46 17.92 -10.37
CA LEU A 15 19.85 16.90 -11.23
C LEU A 15 19.91 15.50 -10.59
N ASP A 16 21.05 15.17 -9.98
CA ASP A 16 21.22 13.90 -9.26
C ASP A 16 20.28 13.81 -8.06
N PHE A 17 20.13 14.89 -7.29
CA PHE A 17 19.22 14.93 -6.15
C PHE A 17 17.75 14.82 -6.58
N ALA A 18 17.34 15.55 -7.62
CA ALA A 18 15.98 15.47 -8.16
C ALA A 18 15.66 14.07 -8.69
N GLY A 19 16.62 13.41 -9.36
CA GLY A 19 16.47 12.04 -9.82
C GLY A 19 16.33 11.03 -8.68
N LEU A 20 17.13 11.18 -7.61
CA LEU A 20 17.01 10.36 -6.41
C LEU A 20 15.68 10.56 -5.69
N LEU A 21 15.21 11.81 -5.59
CA LEU A 21 13.92 12.13 -4.99
C LEU A 21 12.78 11.52 -5.81
N ALA A 22 12.80 11.69 -7.14
CA ALA A 22 11.80 11.10 -8.03
C ALA A 22 11.78 9.57 -7.94
N LEU A 23 12.96 8.93 -7.90
CA LEU A 23 13.07 7.48 -7.72
C LEU A 23 12.54 7.03 -6.37
N ALA A 24 12.86 7.75 -5.29
CA ALA A 24 12.37 7.44 -3.95
C ALA A 24 10.84 7.56 -3.88
N THR A 25 10.27 8.64 -4.42
CA THR A 25 8.80 8.81 -4.50
C THR A 25 8.14 7.74 -5.36
N ALA A 26 8.76 7.34 -6.47
CA ALA A 26 8.23 6.27 -7.33
C ALA A 26 8.25 4.91 -6.61
N LEU A 27 9.31 4.60 -5.86
CA LEU A 27 9.40 3.38 -5.05
C LEU A 27 8.39 3.41 -3.91
N ASP A 28 8.21 4.55 -3.25
CA ASP A 28 7.20 4.74 -2.20
C ASP A 28 5.78 4.51 -2.70
N TYR A 29 5.44 5.17 -3.81
CA TYR A 29 4.17 4.96 -4.48
C TYR A 29 3.95 3.49 -4.88
N ALA A 30 4.95 2.84 -5.49
CA ALA A 30 4.87 1.43 -5.86
C ALA A 30 4.68 0.53 -4.63
N THR A 31 5.40 0.81 -3.53
CA THR A 31 5.28 0.07 -2.28
C THR A 31 3.87 0.15 -1.72
N GLY A 32 3.30 1.35 -1.67
CA GLY A 32 1.95 1.55 -1.17
C GLY A 32 0.86 0.98 -2.07
N TRP A 33 1.07 1.00 -3.39
CA TRP A 33 0.17 0.32 -4.32
C TRP A 33 0.18 -1.20 -4.12
N ILE A 34 1.35 -1.82 -3.97
CA ILE A 34 1.49 -3.26 -3.69
C ILE A 34 0.83 -3.59 -2.33
N TYR A 35 1.09 -2.77 -1.31
CA TYR A 35 0.46 -2.91 0.00
C TYR A 35 -1.07 -2.92 -0.13
N ALA A 36 -1.65 -1.89 -0.76
CA ALA A 36 -3.10 -1.78 -0.93
C ALA A 36 -3.66 -2.97 -1.72
N TYR A 37 -2.99 -3.36 -2.81
CA TYR A 37 -3.40 -4.49 -3.63
C TYR A 37 -3.51 -5.79 -2.83
N HIS A 38 -2.47 -6.14 -2.07
CA HIS A 38 -2.47 -7.36 -1.26
C HIS A 38 -3.39 -7.25 -0.04
N TYR A 39 -3.52 -6.06 0.55
CA TYR A 39 -4.40 -5.84 1.68
C TYR A 39 -5.88 -6.03 1.30
N PHE A 40 -6.34 -5.34 0.25
CA PHE A 40 -7.73 -5.39 -0.22
C PHE A 40 -8.09 -6.70 -0.93
N ALA A 41 -7.10 -7.44 -1.48
CA ALA A 41 -7.33 -8.80 -1.99
C ALA A 41 -7.88 -9.76 -0.92
N ASN A 42 -7.60 -9.52 0.37
CA ASN A 42 -8.19 -10.29 1.47
C ASN A 42 -9.71 -10.05 1.64
N PHE A 43 -10.23 -8.95 1.11
CA PHE A 43 -11.65 -8.60 1.10
C PHE A 43 -12.34 -8.95 -0.23
N GLN A 44 -11.68 -9.72 -1.11
CA GLN A 44 -12.17 -10.05 -2.45
C GLN A 44 -12.46 -8.84 -3.33
N LEU A 45 -11.92 -7.66 -3.00
CA LEU A 45 -12.05 -6.46 -3.80
C LEU A 45 -10.86 -6.33 -4.75
N GLY A 46 -11.14 -6.05 -6.02
CA GLY A 46 -10.11 -5.65 -6.97
C GLY A 46 -9.79 -4.17 -6.78
N ILE A 47 -8.52 -3.78 -6.75
CA ILE A 47 -8.10 -2.40 -6.49
C ILE A 47 -8.77 -1.35 -7.41
N LEU A 48 -9.11 -1.77 -8.64
CA LEU A 48 -9.80 -0.93 -9.62
C LEU A 48 -11.24 -0.58 -9.23
N SER A 49 -11.89 -1.39 -8.37
CA SER A 49 -13.25 -1.11 -7.94
C SER A 49 -13.33 -0.14 -6.78
N LEU A 50 -12.26 0.06 -6.00
CA LEU A 50 -12.30 0.90 -4.79
C LEU A 50 -12.16 2.41 -5.08
N ASP A 51 -11.76 2.80 -6.30
CA ASP A 51 -11.50 4.20 -6.71
C ASP A 51 -10.68 5.00 -5.68
N ILE A 52 -9.65 4.35 -5.11
CA ILE A 52 -8.79 4.96 -4.09
C ILE A 52 -7.97 6.07 -4.74
N PRO A 53 -8.04 7.32 -4.25
CA PRO A 53 -7.24 8.42 -4.77
C PRO A 53 -5.75 8.10 -4.69
N ALA A 54 -5.00 8.50 -5.72
CA ALA A 54 -3.60 8.13 -5.87
C ALA A 54 -2.72 8.61 -4.70
N GLU A 55 -3.14 9.67 -4.02
CA GLU A 55 -2.48 10.27 -2.85
C GLU A 55 -2.39 9.29 -1.68
N TYR A 56 -3.36 8.39 -1.53
CA TYR A 56 -3.34 7.40 -0.44
C TYR A 56 -2.27 6.34 -0.63
N TYR A 57 -1.85 6.04 -1.88
CA TYR A 57 -0.77 5.08 -2.11
C TYR A 57 0.56 5.56 -1.52
N LEU A 58 0.87 6.85 -1.57
CA LEU A 58 2.06 7.37 -0.88
C LEU A 58 1.97 7.19 0.64
N MET A 59 0.78 7.39 1.21
CA MET A 59 0.58 7.17 2.65
C MET A 59 0.79 5.70 3.03
N TYR A 60 0.29 4.75 2.22
CA TYR A 60 0.54 3.33 2.43
C TYR A 60 2.02 2.96 2.28
N GLY A 61 2.72 3.52 1.29
CA GLY A 61 4.16 3.32 1.11
C GLY A 61 4.95 3.78 2.33
N PHE A 62 4.63 4.97 2.82
CA PHE A 62 5.25 5.53 4.01
C PHE A 62 5.06 4.63 5.24
N LEU A 63 3.86 4.05 5.44
CA LEU A 63 3.61 3.11 6.55
C LEU A 63 4.51 1.88 6.46
N VAL A 64 4.68 1.31 5.26
CA VAL A 64 5.58 0.17 5.04
C VAL A 64 7.02 0.56 5.38
N PHE A 65 7.52 1.69 4.87
CA PHE A 65 8.88 2.13 5.17
C PHE A 65 9.10 2.48 6.64
N ARG A 66 8.09 3.05 7.30
CA ARG A 66 8.14 3.33 8.75
C ARG A 66 8.32 2.04 9.54
N ASP A 67 7.57 1.00 9.20
CA ASP A 67 7.61 -0.29 9.91
C ASP A 67 8.91 -1.06 9.63
N TRP A 68 9.50 -0.85 8.46
CA TRP A 68 10.76 -1.48 8.02
C TRP A 68 11.94 -0.51 7.98
N TRP A 69 11.93 0.56 8.77
CA TRP A 69 12.97 1.60 8.73
C TRP A 69 14.38 1.05 9.00
N PHE A 70 14.48 -0.04 9.77
CA PHE A 70 15.74 -0.74 10.04
C PHE A 70 16.34 -1.40 8.79
N LEU A 71 15.55 -1.68 7.73
CA LEU A 71 16.06 -2.13 6.43
C LEU A 71 16.54 -0.97 5.55
N ALA A 72 16.11 0.26 5.81
CA ALA A 72 16.64 1.43 5.12
C ALA A 72 18.11 1.69 5.51
N LEU A 73 18.51 1.39 6.74
CA LEU A 73 19.88 1.51 7.26
C LEU A 73 20.93 0.71 6.47
N PRO A 74 20.78 -0.61 6.25
CA PRO A 74 21.73 -1.39 5.45
C PRO A 74 21.71 -0.97 3.97
N LEU A 75 20.56 -0.56 3.43
CA LEU A 75 20.46 -0.02 2.07
C LEU A 75 21.25 1.28 1.92
N LEU A 76 21.13 2.20 2.88
CA LEU A 76 21.94 3.41 2.96
C LEU A 76 23.42 3.09 3.14
N ALA A 77 23.75 2.12 3.99
CA ALA A 77 25.13 1.68 4.20
C ALA A 77 25.73 1.11 2.90
N VAL A 78 25.00 0.30 2.13
CA VAL A 78 25.43 -0.20 0.82
C VAL A 78 25.59 0.96 -0.17
N ALA A 79 24.63 1.88 -0.23
CA ALA A 79 24.69 3.05 -1.11
C ALA A 79 25.89 3.97 -0.81
N LEU A 80 26.35 4.03 0.44
CA LEU A 80 27.55 4.78 0.86
C LEU A 80 28.84 3.96 0.70
N LEU A 81 28.79 2.66 0.99
CA LEU A 81 29.94 1.75 0.92
C LEU A 81 30.36 1.48 -0.53
N VAL A 82 29.42 1.34 -1.46
CA VAL A 82 29.75 1.13 -2.89
C VAL A 82 30.63 2.25 -3.46
N PRO A 83 30.28 3.54 -3.34
CA PRO A 83 31.15 4.62 -3.81
C PRO A 83 32.42 4.75 -2.97
N TYR A 84 32.35 4.54 -1.64
CA TYR A 84 33.53 4.55 -0.76
C TYR A 84 34.56 3.48 -1.14
N LEU A 85 34.13 2.24 -1.33
CA LEU A 85 34.97 1.12 -1.76
C LEU A 85 35.42 1.29 -3.22
N SER A 86 34.59 1.89 -4.09
CA SER A 86 34.98 2.20 -5.47
C SER A 86 36.11 3.24 -5.57
N ARG A 87 36.29 4.09 -4.55
CA ARG A 87 37.44 5.01 -4.45
C ARG A 87 38.73 4.28 -4.10
N GLN A 88 38.66 3.13 -3.44
CA GLN A 88 39.83 2.32 -3.12
C GLN A 88 40.38 1.64 -4.39
N ALA A 89 41.63 1.96 -4.74
CA ALA A 89 42.29 1.52 -5.98
C ALA A 89 42.35 -0.01 -6.16
N TRP A 90 42.29 -0.77 -5.07
CA TRP A 90 42.31 -2.23 -5.08
C TRP A 90 40.98 -2.84 -5.57
N TRP A 91 39.84 -2.23 -5.18
CA TRP A 91 38.51 -2.60 -5.65
C TRP A 91 38.28 -2.20 -7.10
N LYS A 92 38.87 -1.09 -7.56
CA LYS A 92 38.86 -0.73 -8.99
C LYS A 92 39.43 -1.85 -9.84
N ARG A 93 40.55 -2.48 -9.48
CA ARG A 93 41.13 -3.61 -10.24
C ARG A 93 40.25 -4.87 -10.21
N TYR A 94 39.61 -5.18 -9.08
CA TYR A 94 38.74 -6.35 -8.96
C TYR A 94 37.41 -6.15 -9.73
N LEU A 95 36.71 -5.03 -9.51
CA LEU A 95 35.50 -4.71 -10.27
C LEU A 95 35.78 -4.48 -11.74
N THR A 96 36.86 -3.81 -12.14
CA THR A 96 37.15 -3.64 -13.57
C THR A 96 37.49 -4.96 -14.24
N ASN A 97 38.17 -5.90 -13.60
CA ASN A 97 38.41 -7.20 -14.22
C ASN A 97 37.14 -8.08 -14.32
N VAL A 98 36.20 -7.98 -13.36
CA VAL A 98 34.95 -8.76 -13.37
C VAL A 98 33.84 -8.08 -14.21
N LEU A 99 33.76 -6.75 -14.22
CA LEU A 99 32.76 -5.95 -14.95
C LEU A 99 33.27 -5.33 -16.25
N SER A 100 34.53 -5.51 -16.67
CA SER A 100 35.04 -4.92 -17.93
C SER A 100 34.33 -5.41 -19.19
N GLY A 101 33.69 -6.59 -19.13
CA GLY A 101 32.85 -7.12 -20.22
C GLY A 101 31.36 -6.82 -20.07
N ILE A 102 30.92 -6.24 -18.95
CA ILE A 102 29.51 -6.03 -18.64
C ILE A 102 29.13 -4.60 -19.02
N ASN A 103 28.17 -4.47 -19.94
CA ASN A 103 27.62 -3.19 -20.34
C ASN A 103 27.15 -2.44 -19.08
N ARG A 104 27.62 -1.19 -18.86
CA ARG A 104 27.43 -0.44 -17.60
C ARG A 104 25.97 -0.32 -17.15
N GLY A 105 25.01 -0.51 -18.05
CA GLY A 105 23.57 -0.54 -17.74
C GLY A 105 23.08 -1.79 -17.01
N ILE A 106 23.75 -2.94 -17.15
CA ILE A 106 23.34 -4.21 -16.52
C ILE A 106 23.36 -4.14 -14.98
N PRO A 107 24.41 -3.67 -14.29
CA PRO A 107 24.41 -3.59 -12.83
C PRO A 107 23.37 -2.59 -12.30
N LEU A 108 23.13 -1.48 -13.01
CA LEU A 108 22.09 -0.50 -12.67
C LEU A 108 20.68 -1.11 -12.80
N PHE A 109 20.44 -1.84 -13.89
CA PHE A 109 19.17 -2.54 -14.09
C PHE A 109 18.94 -3.64 -13.05
N ALA A 110 19.98 -4.43 -12.75
CA ALA A 110 19.92 -5.44 -11.70
C ALA A 110 19.63 -4.83 -10.32
N LEU A 111 20.27 -3.70 -9.98
CA LEU A 111 20.00 -2.97 -8.74
C LEU A 111 18.55 -2.50 -8.69
N LEU A 112 18.02 -1.95 -9.78
CA LEU A 112 16.63 -1.51 -9.88
C LEU A 112 15.65 -2.68 -9.70
N LEU A 113 15.91 -3.84 -10.30
CA LEU A 113 15.10 -5.04 -10.11
C LEU A 113 15.16 -5.55 -8.65
N CYS A 114 16.34 -5.51 -8.02
CA CYS A 114 16.47 -5.87 -6.61
C CYS A 114 15.68 -4.92 -5.70
N LEU A 115 15.73 -3.61 -5.97
CA LEU A 115 14.93 -2.62 -5.23
C LEU A 115 13.44 -2.86 -5.41
N LEU A 116 13.00 -3.11 -6.64
CA LEU A 116 11.59 -3.40 -6.94
C LEU A 116 11.12 -4.69 -6.28
N GLY A 117 11.93 -5.75 -6.32
CA GLY A 117 11.63 -7.02 -5.65
C GLY A 117 11.57 -6.87 -4.13
N LEU A 118 12.46 -6.07 -3.54
CA LEU A 118 12.44 -5.75 -2.12
C LEU A 118 11.17 -4.99 -1.74
N VAL A 119 10.83 -3.93 -2.46
CA VAL A 119 9.59 -3.18 -2.29
C VAL A 119 8.36 -4.09 -2.39
N PHE A 120 8.36 -5.01 -3.35
CA PHE A 120 7.27 -5.98 -3.51
C PHE A 120 7.08 -6.86 -2.27
N VAL A 121 8.15 -7.51 -1.81
CA VAL A 121 8.11 -8.40 -0.65
C VAL A 121 7.73 -7.64 0.61
N LEU A 122 8.21 -6.40 0.78
CA LEU A 122 7.86 -5.57 1.94
C LEU A 122 6.40 -5.13 1.91
N GLY A 123 5.89 -4.68 0.75
CA GLY A 123 4.49 -4.30 0.59
C GLY A 123 3.54 -5.47 0.91
N GLU A 124 3.78 -6.63 0.30
CA GLU A 124 2.99 -7.85 0.52
C GLU A 124 3.05 -8.33 1.98
N SER A 125 4.26 -8.42 2.55
CA SER A 125 4.47 -8.90 3.92
C SER A 125 3.75 -8.00 4.93
N THR A 126 3.87 -6.68 4.78
CA THR A 126 3.24 -5.70 5.66
C THR A 126 1.72 -5.76 5.55
N ALA A 127 1.18 -5.82 4.33
CA ALA A 127 -0.27 -5.96 4.11
C ALA A 127 -0.84 -7.22 4.77
N ASN A 128 -0.17 -8.36 4.61
CA ASN A 128 -0.60 -9.63 5.21
C ASN A 128 -0.46 -9.65 6.73
N ARG A 129 0.57 -8.99 7.28
CA ARG A 129 0.75 -8.85 8.73
C ARG A 129 -0.33 -7.96 9.32
N ASP A 130 -0.58 -6.80 8.72
CA ASP A 130 -1.57 -5.84 9.20
C ASP A 130 -2.98 -6.42 9.09
N TYR A 131 -3.32 -7.10 7.99
CA TYR A 131 -4.61 -7.80 7.87
C TYR A 131 -4.78 -8.88 8.94
N ARG A 132 -3.74 -9.69 9.21
CA ARG A 132 -3.79 -10.70 10.27
C ARG A 132 -3.98 -10.07 11.64
N GLN A 133 -3.28 -8.97 11.93
CA GLN A 133 -3.42 -8.25 13.20
C GLN A 133 -4.82 -7.65 13.36
N GLN A 134 -5.35 -7.02 12.31
CA GLN A 134 -6.74 -6.55 12.33
C GLN A 134 -7.69 -7.72 12.59
N ARG A 135 -7.48 -8.85 11.91
CA ARG A 135 -8.32 -10.04 12.07
C ARG A 135 -8.26 -10.64 13.48
N THR A 136 -7.10 -10.64 14.16
CA THR A 136 -7.00 -11.17 15.52
C THR A 136 -7.72 -10.30 16.54
N ASP A 137 -7.69 -8.99 16.32
CA ASP A 137 -8.26 -8.01 17.24
C ASP A 137 -9.70 -7.61 16.84
N ASP A 138 -10.33 -8.42 15.99
CA ASP A 138 -11.69 -8.21 15.50
C ASP A 138 -11.88 -6.85 14.79
N PHE A 139 -10.99 -6.56 13.86
CA PHE A 139 -11.01 -5.41 12.95
C PHE A 139 -11.21 -4.06 13.66
N PRO A 140 -10.39 -3.72 14.67
CA PRO A 140 -10.62 -2.58 15.56
C PRO A 140 -10.57 -1.23 14.83
N ASN A 141 -9.89 -1.15 13.68
CA ASN A 141 -9.82 0.08 12.90
C ASN A 141 -11.05 0.30 12.01
N TYR A 142 -11.95 -0.69 11.92
CA TYR A 142 -13.13 -0.63 11.07
C TYR A 142 -14.38 -0.47 11.94
N PRO A 143 -14.97 0.73 11.98
CA PRO A 143 -16.12 0.99 12.82
C PRO A 143 -17.35 0.26 12.27
N ARG A 144 -18.26 -0.11 13.17
CA ARG A 144 -19.56 -0.65 12.78
C ARG A 144 -20.45 0.44 12.19
N ALA A 145 -21.24 0.07 11.21
CA ALA A 145 -22.16 0.98 10.54
C ALA A 145 -23.57 0.39 10.46
N ARG A 146 -24.57 1.22 10.78
CA ARG A 146 -25.97 0.96 10.43
C ARG A 146 -26.28 1.69 9.15
N VAL A 147 -26.80 0.96 8.18
CA VAL A 147 -27.18 1.50 6.88
C VAL A 147 -28.65 1.22 6.65
N TRP A 148 -29.40 2.27 6.33
CA TRP A 148 -30.79 2.16 5.91
C TRP A 148 -30.82 2.38 4.41
N LEU A 149 -31.36 1.40 3.68
CA LEU A 149 -31.55 1.50 2.25
C LEU A 149 -32.87 2.21 1.95
N LYS A 150 -32.93 2.96 0.84
CA LYS A 150 -34.17 3.52 0.33
C LYS A 150 -35.08 2.35 -0.04
N SER A 151 -36.36 2.44 0.35
CA SER A 151 -37.36 1.46 -0.04
C SER A 151 -37.67 1.66 -1.53
N GLY A 152 -36.83 1.07 -2.39
CA GLY A 152 -37.05 0.96 -3.82
C GLY A 152 -37.68 -0.37 -4.16
N ASN A 153 -38.46 -0.43 -5.24
CA ASN A 153 -39.05 -1.64 -5.82
C ASN A 153 -37.99 -2.60 -6.41
N SER A 154 -36.88 -2.83 -5.73
CA SER A 154 -35.94 -3.88 -6.14
C SER A 154 -36.56 -5.23 -5.78
N GLU A 155 -36.89 -6.02 -6.80
CA GLU A 155 -37.40 -7.39 -6.66
C GLU A 155 -36.29 -8.38 -6.25
N ASP A 156 -35.06 -7.92 -6.09
CA ASP A 156 -33.93 -8.75 -5.74
C ASP A 156 -34.06 -9.26 -4.29
N ALA A 157 -34.21 -10.58 -4.15
CA ALA A 157 -34.30 -11.24 -2.85
C ALA A 157 -33.07 -10.94 -1.95
N VAL A 158 -31.89 -10.78 -2.57
CA VAL A 158 -30.64 -10.40 -1.89
C VAL A 158 -30.75 -8.99 -1.33
N TYR A 159 -31.27 -8.04 -2.10
CA TYR A 159 -31.46 -6.66 -1.66
C TYR A 159 -32.43 -6.56 -0.49
N LYS A 160 -33.54 -7.31 -0.57
CA LYS A 160 -34.53 -7.39 0.50
C LYS A 160 -33.93 -7.96 1.79
N ALA A 161 -33.16 -9.05 1.70
CA ALA A 161 -32.47 -9.62 2.86
C ALA A 161 -31.45 -8.62 3.46
N LEU A 162 -30.68 -7.95 2.60
CA LEU A 162 -29.69 -6.96 3.01
C LEU A 162 -30.33 -5.75 3.71
N SER A 163 -31.47 -5.27 3.19
CA SER A 163 -32.24 -4.16 3.79
C SER A 163 -32.73 -4.45 5.22
N MET A 164 -32.93 -5.74 5.56
CA MET A 164 -33.31 -6.16 6.91
C MET A 164 -32.10 -6.31 7.84
N GLN A 165 -30.93 -6.68 7.31
CA GLN A 165 -29.72 -6.95 8.10
C GLN A 165 -28.86 -5.70 8.36
N LEU A 166 -28.71 -4.80 7.39
CA LEU A 166 -27.88 -3.60 7.52
C LEU A 166 -28.28 -2.67 8.70
N PRO A 167 -29.57 -2.48 9.03
CA PRO A 167 -29.98 -1.67 10.17
C PRO A 167 -29.57 -2.27 11.53
N LEU A 168 -29.28 -3.57 11.63
CA LEU A 168 -28.84 -4.21 12.87
C LEU A 168 -27.48 -3.66 13.32
N GLY A 169 -26.63 -3.25 12.37
CA GLY A 169 -25.34 -2.62 12.66
C GLY A 169 -24.23 -3.61 12.99
N CYS A 170 -24.31 -4.84 12.46
CA CYS A 170 -23.25 -5.84 12.61
C CYS A 170 -22.18 -5.75 11.51
N TYR A 171 -22.45 -5.02 10.43
CA TYR A 171 -21.49 -4.77 9.37
C TYR A 171 -20.47 -3.71 9.78
N ARG A 172 -19.23 -3.89 9.36
CA ARG A 172 -18.15 -2.92 9.48
C ARG A 172 -17.96 -2.17 8.17
N LEU A 173 -17.71 -0.86 8.29
CA LEU A 173 -17.39 -0.02 7.15
C LEU A 173 -15.93 -0.22 6.78
N LEU A 174 -15.68 -0.77 5.58
CA LEU A 174 -14.34 -0.96 5.04
C LEU A 174 -13.83 0.33 4.38
N LEU A 175 -14.61 0.85 3.44
CA LEU A 175 -14.30 2.04 2.66
C LEU A 175 -15.59 2.72 2.22
N GLN A 176 -15.53 4.04 2.08
CA GLN A 176 -16.55 4.84 1.40
C GLN A 176 -15.90 5.51 0.19
N SER A 177 -16.38 5.16 -1.01
CA SER A 177 -16.05 5.86 -2.25
C SER A 177 -17.03 7.02 -2.49
N ALA A 178 -16.88 7.73 -3.60
CA ALA A 178 -17.80 8.80 -4.02
C ALA A 178 -19.22 8.27 -4.32
N ASP A 179 -19.32 7.04 -4.83
CA ASP A 179 -20.58 6.43 -5.33
C ASP A 179 -21.00 5.17 -4.58
N LYS A 180 -20.12 4.57 -3.77
CA LYS A 180 -20.35 3.28 -3.11
C LYS A 180 -19.89 3.24 -1.65
N LEU A 181 -20.56 2.40 -0.87
CA LEU A 181 -20.15 1.94 0.46
C LEU A 181 -19.73 0.47 0.38
N TYR A 182 -18.56 0.17 0.94
CA TYR A 182 -18.04 -1.18 1.06
C TYR A 182 -18.18 -1.63 2.51
N LEU A 183 -18.99 -2.66 2.73
CA LEU A 183 -19.33 -3.18 4.05
C LEU A 183 -18.94 -4.66 4.13
N PHE A 184 -18.43 -5.11 5.27
CA PHE A 184 -18.17 -6.53 5.48
C PHE A 184 -18.72 -6.98 6.82
N LEU A 185 -19.10 -8.25 6.89
CA LEU A 185 -19.52 -8.88 8.13
C LEU A 185 -18.31 -9.62 8.73
N PRO A 186 -17.80 -9.20 9.90
CA PRO A 186 -16.79 -9.99 10.60
C PRO A 186 -17.40 -11.34 11.00
N PRO A 187 -16.70 -12.46 10.75
CA PRO A 187 -17.21 -13.80 11.06
C PRO A 187 -17.14 -14.06 12.56
N ALA A 188 -18.21 -14.63 13.12
CA ALA A 188 -18.30 -14.94 14.55
C ALA A 188 -17.27 -16.00 15.01
N HIS A 189 -17.00 -17.02 14.18
CA HIS A 189 -16.09 -18.12 14.49
C HIS A 189 -15.22 -18.51 13.30
N GLN A 190 -13.92 -18.68 13.55
CA GLN A 190 -12.86 -19.04 12.58
C GLN A 190 -13.00 -18.37 11.20
N PRO A 191 -12.38 -17.19 11.01
CA PRO A 191 -12.61 -16.42 9.80
C PRO A 191 -12.18 -17.18 8.53
N PRO A 192 -12.92 -17.07 7.42
CA PRO A 192 -12.43 -17.54 6.14
C PRO A 192 -11.13 -16.80 5.77
N ALA A 193 -10.31 -17.40 4.88
CA ALA A 193 -9.09 -16.77 4.42
C ALA A 193 -9.34 -15.40 3.76
N ARG A 194 -10.53 -15.21 3.15
CA ARG A 194 -10.96 -13.97 2.52
C ARG A 194 -12.39 -13.62 2.93
N LEU A 195 -12.66 -12.35 3.17
CA LEU A 195 -13.97 -11.84 3.58
C LEU A 195 -14.78 -11.39 2.37
N ALA A 196 -16.08 -11.70 2.38
CA ALA A 196 -17.00 -11.18 1.39
C ALA A 196 -17.38 -9.73 1.75
N VAL A 197 -17.36 -8.86 0.75
CA VAL A 197 -17.78 -7.47 0.88
C VAL A 197 -19.12 -7.29 0.18
N VAL A 198 -20.00 -6.55 0.83
CA VAL A 198 -21.24 -6.04 0.29
C VAL A 198 -20.98 -4.63 -0.22
N GLU A 199 -21.24 -4.43 -1.51
CA GLU A 199 -21.23 -3.12 -2.15
C GLU A 199 -22.65 -2.54 -2.13
N VAL A 200 -22.80 -1.31 -1.63
CA VAL A 200 -24.07 -0.58 -1.64
C VAL A 200 -23.85 0.76 -2.33
N ALA A 201 -24.62 1.07 -3.36
CA ALA A 201 -24.55 2.38 -4.02
C ALA A 201 -25.02 3.48 -3.04
N LEU A 202 -24.25 4.56 -2.89
CA LEU A 202 -24.60 5.70 -2.03
C LEU A 202 -25.93 6.34 -2.43
N GLY A 203 -26.28 6.31 -3.71
CA GLY A 203 -27.58 6.76 -4.22
C GLY A 203 -28.77 5.99 -3.63
N GLU A 204 -28.57 4.76 -3.19
CA GLU A 204 -29.58 3.88 -2.59
C GLU A 204 -29.60 3.95 -1.06
N VAL A 205 -28.64 4.62 -0.45
CA VAL A 205 -28.57 4.78 1.01
C VAL A 205 -29.50 5.92 1.42
N ALA A 206 -30.47 5.62 2.29
CA ALA A 206 -31.36 6.60 2.92
C ALA A 206 -30.68 7.27 4.12
N ALA A 207 -29.97 6.49 4.93
CA ALA A 207 -29.21 6.99 6.08
C ALA A 207 -28.02 6.07 6.41
N LEU A 208 -26.96 6.66 6.93
CA LEU A 208 -25.76 5.98 7.43
C LEU A 208 -25.48 6.48 8.84
N ARG A 209 -25.27 5.56 9.79
CA ARG A 209 -24.81 5.89 11.14
C ARG A 209 -23.63 5.02 11.53
N ILE A 210 -22.50 5.68 11.82
CA ILE A 210 -21.32 5.04 12.38
C ILE A 210 -21.55 4.84 13.88
N LEU A 211 -21.33 3.62 14.36
CA LEU A 211 -21.48 3.26 15.76
C LEU A 211 -20.14 3.42 16.49
N PRO A 212 -20.14 3.88 17.76
CA PRO A 212 -18.91 4.01 18.56
C PRO A 212 -18.39 2.67 19.10
N GLN A 213 -18.93 1.54 18.63
CA GLN A 213 -18.63 0.21 19.15
C GLN A 213 -17.75 -0.57 18.15
N TYR A 214 -16.57 -0.98 18.60
CA TYR A 214 -15.54 -1.60 17.76
C TYR A 214 -15.43 -3.12 17.91
N GLY A 215 -16.20 -3.75 18.80
CA GLY A 215 -16.32 -5.21 18.88
C GLY A 215 -17.44 -5.76 18.00
N SER A 216 -17.34 -7.01 17.58
CA SER A 216 -18.29 -7.72 16.74
C SER A 216 -19.62 -7.96 17.44
N CYS A 217 -20.67 -8.18 16.65
CA CYS A 217 -21.93 -8.65 17.20
C CYS A 217 -21.73 -10.06 17.78
N GLU A 218 -22.19 -10.29 19.01
CA GLU A 218 -22.38 -11.64 19.52
C GLU A 218 -23.42 -12.32 18.63
N GLY A 219 -23.00 -13.41 17.97
CA GLY A 219 -23.85 -14.25 17.13
C GLY A 219 -24.66 -15.24 17.95
#